data_AF-A0A3N5GG62-F1
#
_entry.id   AF-A0A3N5GG62-F1
#
_cell.length_a   1.000
_cell.length_b   1.000
_cell.length_c   1.000
_cell.angle_alpha   90.00
_cell.angle_beta   90.00
_cell.angle_gamma   90.00
#
_symmetry.space_group_name_H-M   'P 1'
#
loop_
_entity.id
_entity.type
_entity.pdbx_description
1 polymer ?
#
loop_
_entity_poly.entity_id
_entity_poly.type
_entity_poly.pdbx_seq_one_letter_code
_entity_poly.pdbx_strand_id
1 'polypeptide(L)'
;MTCDRVMPLLSELVDATLSAPTVGDVERHLEQCDGCRTVLADLRAIRHTAATLDRLTPPASVWDRVAAEIASVSQRVSPAPPPRSVVESARLPRFALAAAAVLVLSTIVGLWMREGVRPVTRPADDQAAATTDAGAVPSVEEDGAR
;
A
#
# COMPACT_ATOMS: atom_id res chain seq x y z
N MET A 1 -20.79 -5.70 -17.42
CA MET A 1 -21.51 -4.53 -17.95
C MET A 1 -22.51 -4.98 -19.01
N THR A 2 -23.58 -4.21 -19.23
CA THR A 2 -24.54 -4.44 -20.33
C THR A 2 -24.08 -3.71 -21.60
N CYS A 3 -24.53 -4.17 -22.77
CA CYS A 3 -24.18 -3.58 -24.06
C CYS A 3 -24.54 -2.08 -24.11
N ASP A 4 -25.72 -1.70 -23.61
CA ASP A 4 -26.18 -0.30 -23.61
C ASP A 4 -25.25 0.65 -22.85
N ARG A 5 -24.55 0.16 -21.82
CA ARG A 5 -23.57 0.96 -21.07
C ARG A 5 -22.22 1.00 -21.77
N VAL A 6 -21.83 -0.07 -22.46
CA VAL A 6 -20.52 -0.16 -23.12
C VAL A 6 -20.50 0.61 -24.43
N MET A 7 -21.60 0.58 -25.19
CA MET A 7 -21.73 1.24 -26.49
C MET A 7 -21.22 2.68 -26.53
N PRO A 8 -21.66 3.61 -25.66
CA PRO A 8 -21.15 4.99 -25.68
C PRO A 8 -19.66 5.08 -25.31
N LEU A 9 -19.17 4.17 -24.46
CA LEU A 9 -17.78 4.16 -23.99
C LEU A 9 -16.79 3.66 -25.06
N LEU A 10 -17.26 3.00 -26.13
CA LEU A 10 -16.39 2.53 -27.20
C LEU A 10 -15.71 3.69 -27.94
N SER A 11 -16.40 4.83 -28.12
CA SER A 11 -15.79 6.03 -28.74
C SER A 11 -14.68 6.58 -27.84
N GLU A 12 -14.97 6.76 -26.55
CA GLU A 12 -13.99 7.24 -25.56
C GLU A 12 -12.77 6.30 -25.44
N LEU A 13 -13.00 4.99 -25.57
CA LEU A 13 -11.92 3.99 -25.62
C LEU A 13 -11.06 4.16 -26.88
N VAL A 14 -11.68 4.40 -28.04
CA VAL A 14 -10.97 4.66 -29.31
C VAL A 14 -10.21 5.98 -29.26
N ASP A 15 -10.73 6.99 -28.58
CA ASP A 15 -10.09 8.31 -28.44
C ASP A 15 -9.07 8.37 -27.28
N ALA A 16 -8.91 7.27 -26.53
CA ALA A 16 -8.05 7.16 -25.36
C ALA A 16 -8.36 8.20 -24.25
N THR A 17 -9.64 8.56 -24.11
CA THR A 17 -10.14 9.48 -23.07
C THR A 17 -10.80 8.78 -21.89
N LEU A 18 -10.97 7.45 -21.99
CA LEU A 18 -11.59 6.64 -20.96
C LEU A 18 -10.69 6.52 -19.71
N SER A 19 -11.29 6.54 -18.52
CA SER A 19 -10.54 6.38 -17.27
C SER A 19 -10.02 4.93 -17.11
N ALA A 20 -8.82 4.77 -16.53
CA ALA A 20 -8.19 3.47 -16.30
C ALA A 20 -9.10 2.39 -15.66
N PRO A 21 -9.89 2.66 -14.61
CA PRO A 21 -10.77 1.64 -14.04
C PRO A 21 -11.89 1.21 -15.00
N THR A 22 -12.37 2.12 -15.85
CA THR A 22 -13.45 1.82 -16.81
C THR A 22 -12.94 0.98 -17.99
N VAL A 23 -11.68 1.12 -18.38
CA VAL A 23 -11.06 0.33 -19.48
C VAL A 23 -11.20 -1.17 -19.21
N GLY A 24 -10.82 -1.63 -18.01
CA GLY A 24 -10.87 -3.06 -17.69
C GLY A 24 -12.29 -3.65 -17.68
N ASP A 25 -13.30 -2.84 -17.31
CA ASP A 25 -14.71 -3.28 -17.35
C ASP A 25 -15.25 -3.38 -18.77
N VAL A 26 -14.84 -2.46 -19.65
CA VAL A 26 -15.17 -2.49 -21.08
C VAL A 26 -14.47 -3.66 -21.77
N GLU A 27 -13.17 -3.87 -21.52
CA GLU A 27 -12.40 -4.99 -22.08
C GLU A 27 -13.00 -6.34 -21.70
N ARG A 28 -13.37 -6.54 -20.43
CA ARG A 28 -14.03 -7.77 -19.98
C ARG A 28 -15.36 -8.03 -20.71
N HIS A 29 -16.13 -6.97 -21.01
CA HIS A 29 -17.34 -7.13 -21.81
C HIS A 29 -17.02 -7.47 -23.27
N LEU A 30 -16.00 -6.86 -23.84
CA LEU A 30 -15.53 -7.13 -25.19
C LEU A 30 -14.97 -8.55 -25.37
N GLU A 31 -14.57 -9.25 -24.32
CA GLU A 31 -14.24 -10.69 -24.39
C GLU A 31 -15.47 -11.57 -24.65
N GLN A 32 -16.66 -11.11 -24.26
CA GLN A 32 -17.88 -11.92 -24.23
C GLN A 32 -18.93 -11.48 -25.27
N CYS A 33 -18.82 -10.28 -25.84
CA CYS A 33 -19.81 -9.73 -26.77
C CYS A 33 -19.22 -9.45 -28.15
N ASP A 34 -19.60 -10.27 -29.14
CA ASP A 34 -19.23 -10.06 -30.55
C ASP A 34 -19.76 -8.72 -31.12
N GLY A 35 -20.99 -8.34 -30.80
CA GLY A 35 -21.59 -7.11 -31.33
C GLY A 35 -20.79 -5.86 -30.95
N CYS A 36 -20.38 -5.74 -29.68
CA CYS A 36 -19.54 -4.62 -29.25
C CYS A 36 -18.12 -4.70 -29.82
N ARG A 37 -17.57 -5.90 -30.07
CA ARG A 37 -16.28 -6.06 -30.77
C ARG A 37 -16.35 -5.56 -32.21
N THR A 38 -17.42 -5.88 -32.94
CA THR A 38 -17.63 -5.43 -34.31
C THR A 38 -17.69 -3.91 -34.38
N VAL A 39 -18.50 -3.27 -33.53
CA VAL A 39 -18.58 -1.80 -33.48
C VAL A 39 -17.24 -1.17 -33.16
N LEU A 40 -16.49 -1.73 -32.20
CA LEU A 40 -15.15 -1.23 -31.86
C LEU A 40 -14.18 -1.35 -33.05
N ALA A 41 -14.24 -2.44 -33.81
CA ALA A 41 -13.45 -2.61 -35.01
C ALA A 41 -13.79 -1.55 -36.07
N ASP A 42 -15.08 -1.28 -36.29
CA ASP A 42 -15.55 -0.26 -37.23
C ASP A 42 -15.06 1.14 -36.82
N LEU A 43 -15.18 1.50 -35.54
CA LEU A 43 -14.69 2.78 -35.02
C LEU A 43 -13.17 2.93 -35.21
N ARG A 44 -12.40 1.86 -34.98
CA ARG A 44 -10.95 1.85 -35.22
C ARG A 44 -10.62 2.00 -36.70
N ALA A 45 -11.38 1.37 -37.59
CA ALA A 45 -11.20 1.50 -39.04
C ALA A 45 -11.48 2.94 -39.51
N ILE A 46 -12.54 3.58 -38.98
CA ILE A 46 -12.84 5.00 -39.24
C ILE A 46 -11.69 5.87 -38.74
N ARG A 47 -11.22 5.68 -37.49
CA ARG A 47 -10.08 6.44 -36.94
C ARG A 47 -8.82 6.28 -37.80
N HIS A 48 -8.53 5.06 -38.25
CA HIS A 48 -7.37 4.80 -39.10
C HIS A 48 -7.47 5.52 -40.45
N THR A 49 -8.64 5.47 -41.09
CA THR A 49 -8.90 6.17 -42.35
C THR A 49 -8.85 7.69 -42.17
N ALA A 50 -9.40 8.21 -41.08
CA ALA A 50 -9.32 9.64 -40.76
C ALA A 50 -7.86 10.09 -40.54
N ALA A 51 -7.00 9.22 -39.99
CA ALA A 51 -5.60 9.54 -39.78
C ALA A 51 -4.79 9.67 -41.09
N THR A 52 -5.31 9.19 -42.23
CA THR A 52 -4.66 9.36 -43.54
C THR A 52 -5.05 10.65 -44.25
N LEU A 53 -5.94 11.46 -43.67
CA LEU A 53 -6.29 12.77 -44.21
C LEU A 53 -5.10 13.74 -44.13
N ASP A 54 -5.04 14.66 -45.09
CA ASP A 54 -4.03 15.72 -45.08
C ASP A 54 -4.12 16.55 -43.80
N ARG A 55 -2.99 16.76 -43.14
CA ARG A 55 -2.93 17.60 -41.95
C ARG A 55 -2.97 19.07 -42.35
N LEU A 56 -3.97 19.76 -41.86
CA LEU A 56 -4.06 21.21 -41.94
C LEU A 56 -3.14 21.84 -40.89
N THR A 57 -2.17 22.64 -41.33
CA THR A 57 -1.38 23.48 -40.43
C THR A 57 -2.18 24.74 -40.10
N PRO A 58 -2.59 24.96 -38.84
CA PRO A 58 -3.30 26.17 -38.47
C PRO A 58 -2.37 27.40 -38.52
N PRO A 59 -2.90 28.61 -38.76
CA PRO A 59 -2.11 29.84 -38.72
C PRO A 59 -1.44 30.07 -37.37
N ALA A 60 -0.25 30.68 -37.36
CA ALA A 60 0.51 30.96 -36.13
C ALA A 60 -0.30 31.75 -35.08
N SER A 61 -1.13 32.70 -35.52
CA SER A 61 -1.98 33.51 -34.63
C SER A 61 -2.99 32.68 -33.81
N VAL A 62 -3.38 31.49 -34.29
CA VAL A 62 -4.23 30.56 -33.54
C VAL A 62 -3.44 29.91 -32.40
N TRP A 63 -2.22 29.45 -32.69
CA TRP A 63 -1.33 28.87 -31.68
C TRP A 63 -0.95 29.86 -30.59
N ASP A 64 -0.69 31.12 -30.95
CA ASP A 64 -0.39 32.18 -29.98
C ASP A 64 -1.53 32.37 -28.99
N ARG A 65 -2.78 32.35 -29.48
CA ARG A 65 -3.98 32.47 -28.65
C ARG A 65 -4.14 31.26 -27.73
N VAL A 66 -3.93 30.05 -28.24
CA VAL A 66 -3.99 28.82 -27.43
C VAL A 66 -2.92 28.82 -26.35
N ALA A 67 -1.68 29.21 -26.68
CA ALA A 67 -0.58 29.32 -25.74
C ALA A 67 -0.86 30.33 -24.63
N ALA A 68 -1.40 31.51 -24.98
CA ALA A 68 -1.81 32.53 -24.02
C ALA A 68 -2.87 32.00 -23.05
N GLU A 69 -3.85 31.23 -23.53
CA GLU A 69 -4.93 30.73 -22.67
C GLU A 69 -4.51 29.54 -21.80
N ILE A 70 -3.62 28.67 -22.28
CA ILE A 70 -3.00 27.63 -21.44
C ILE A 70 -2.17 28.29 -20.32
N ALA A 71 -1.44 29.36 -20.62
CA ALA A 71 -0.70 30.13 -19.61
C ALA A 71 -1.65 30.77 -18.58
N SER A 72 -2.81 31.29 -19.00
CA SER A 72 -3.80 31.89 -18.10
C SER A 72 -4.47 30.86 -17.17
N VAL A 73 -4.72 29.64 -17.65
CA VAL A 73 -5.27 28.54 -16.83
C VAL A 73 -4.23 28.02 -15.84
N SER A 74 -2.99 27.82 -16.28
CA SER A 74 -1.93 27.31 -15.40
C SER A 74 -1.59 28.26 -14.25
N GLN A 75 -1.70 29.58 -14.45
CA GLN A 75 -1.55 30.56 -13.37
C GLN A 75 -2.69 30.52 -12.34
N ARG A 76 -3.90 30.10 -12.73
CA ARG A 76 -5.05 29.97 -11.83
C ARG A 76 -4.98 28.73 -10.94
N VAL A 77 -4.28 27.69 -11.40
CA VAL A 77 -3.98 26.51 -10.58
C VAL A 77 -2.77 26.83 -9.73
N SER A 78 -2.99 27.27 -8.49
CA SER A 78 -1.90 27.50 -7.54
C SER A 78 -1.05 26.22 -7.43
N PRO A 79 0.29 26.31 -7.55
CA PRO A 79 1.14 25.14 -7.36
C PRO A 79 0.87 24.58 -5.97
N ALA A 80 0.76 23.24 -5.87
CA ALA A 80 0.64 22.56 -4.60
C ALA A 80 1.76 23.06 -3.66
N PRO A 81 1.44 23.43 -2.40
CA PRO A 81 2.46 23.90 -1.49
C PRO A 81 3.56 22.84 -1.38
N PRO A 82 4.85 23.24 -1.39
CA PRO A 82 5.93 22.27 -1.29
C PRO A 82 5.73 21.40 -0.05
N PRO A 83 6.05 20.10 -0.11
CA PRO A 83 5.94 19.24 1.07
C PRO A 83 6.80 19.88 2.16
N ARG A 84 6.16 20.27 3.26
CA ARG A 84 6.88 20.79 4.44
C ARG A 84 7.80 19.66 4.90
N SER A 85 9.10 19.78 4.59
CA SER A 85 10.09 18.85 5.09
C SER A 85 10.09 18.98 6.61
N VAL A 86 9.57 17.96 7.30
CA VAL A 86 9.59 17.83 8.77
C VAL A 86 11.02 17.64 9.30
N VAL A 87 12.01 17.74 8.43
CA VAL A 87 13.43 17.58 8.73
C VAL A 87 14.07 18.95 8.92
N GLU A 88 13.56 19.74 9.86
CA GLU A 88 14.28 20.91 10.32
C GLU A 88 14.26 20.97 11.86
N SER A 89 15.44 20.72 12.43
CA SER A 89 15.80 20.92 13.84
C SER A 89 15.38 19.84 14.85
N ALA A 90 15.79 18.60 14.63
CA ALA A 90 16.20 17.75 15.75
C ALA A 90 17.51 18.32 16.36
N ARG A 91 17.43 19.50 16.99
CA ARG A 91 18.43 19.89 18.00
C ARG A 91 18.25 18.90 19.14
N LEU A 92 18.93 17.76 19.07
CA LEU A 92 19.00 16.86 20.20
C LEU A 92 19.45 17.71 21.40
N PRO A 93 18.64 17.84 22.47
CA PRO A 93 19.03 18.63 23.62
C PRO A 93 20.33 18.02 24.14
N ARG A 94 21.34 18.87 24.42
CA ARG A 94 22.70 18.42 24.83
C ARG A 94 22.69 17.42 26.00
N PHE A 95 21.60 17.38 26.77
CA PHE A 95 21.35 16.45 27.86
C PHE A 95 21.08 14.99 27.43
N ALA A 96 20.75 14.74 26.16
CA ALA A 96 20.52 13.37 25.65
C ALA A 96 21.79 12.49 25.72
N LEU A 97 22.97 13.08 25.54
CA LEU A 97 24.26 12.39 25.72
C LEU A 97 24.58 12.12 27.19
N ALA A 98 24.19 13.02 28.10
CA ALA A 98 24.43 12.86 29.54
C ALA A 98 23.61 11.71 30.13
N ALA A 99 22.35 11.55 29.72
CA ALA A 99 21.49 10.45 30.17
C ALA A 99 22.04 9.08 29.74
N ALA A 100 22.56 8.96 28.51
CA ALA A 100 23.16 7.73 28.01
C ALA A 100 24.41 7.33 28.81
N ALA A 101 25.28 8.29 29.15
CA ALA A 101 26.48 8.03 29.94
C ALA A 101 26.16 7.51 31.36
N VAL A 102 25.12 8.05 32.01
CA VAL A 102 24.68 7.59 33.34
C VAL A 102 24.16 6.15 33.28
N LEU A 103 23.37 5.80 32.28
CA LEU A 103 22.86 4.43 32.11
C LEU A 103 24.02 3.44 31.91
N VAL A 104 24.99 3.77 31.04
CA VAL A 104 26.16 2.93 30.79
C VAL A 104 26.99 2.74 32.07
N LEU A 105 27.29 3.82 32.79
CA LEU A 105 28.02 3.76 34.07
C LEU A 105 27.27 2.92 35.11
N SER A 106 25.95 3.08 35.20
CA SER A 106 25.12 2.30 36.13
C SER A 106 25.15 0.80 35.81
N THR A 107 25.05 0.41 34.53
CA THR A 107 25.18 -0.99 34.14
C THR A 107 26.57 -1.56 34.42
N ILE A 108 27.64 -0.80 34.17
CA ILE A 108 29.01 -1.26 34.44
C ILE A 108 29.19 -1.48 35.95
N VAL A 109 28.83 -0.50 36.79
CA VAL A 109 28.93 -0.63 38.25
C VAL A 109 28.09 -1.80 38.77
N GLY A 110 26.87 -1.96 38.25
CA GLY A 110 25.99 -3.07 38.61
C GLY A 110 26.58 -4.43 38.29
N LEU A 111 27.25 -4.60 37.15
CA LEU A 111 27.95 -5.84 36.80
C LEU A 111 29.11 -6.11 37.76
N TRP A 112 29.98 -5.11 37.98
CA TRP A 112 31.11 -5.24 38.92
C TRP A 112 30.69 -5.66 40.34
N MET A 113 29.57 -5.15 40.85
CA MET A 113 29.04 -5.54 42.15
C MET A 113 28.53 -7.00 42.19
N ARG A 114 28.02 -7.53 41.07
CA ARG A 114 27.56 -8.93 40.97
C ARG A 114 28.72 -9.91 40.91
N GLU A 115 29.83 -9.55 40.26
CA GLU A 115 31.04 -10.37 40.26
C GLU A 115 31.73 -10.44 41.64
N GLY A 116 31.63 -9.39 42.46
CA GLY A 116 32.21 -9.33 43.81
C GLY A 116 31.43 -10.10 44.89
N VAL A 117 30.11 -10.26 44.71
CA VAL A 117 29.27 -11.06 45.61
C VAL A 117 29.06 -12.42 44.96
N ARG A 118 30.03 -13.33 45.10
CA ARG A 118 29.78 -14.76 44.85
C ARG A 118 29.10 -15.33 46.10
N PRO A 119 27.78 -15.62 46.09
CA PRO A 119 27.20 -16.42 47.14
C PRO A 119 27.86 -17.80 47.11
N VAL A 120 28.48 -18.20 48.22
CA VAL A 120 28.98 -19.56 48.44
C VAL A 120 27.76 -20.49 48.38
N THR A 121 27.59 -21.18 47.26
CA THR A 121 26.59 -22.23 47.09
C THR A 121 26.99 -23.45 47.93
N ARG A 122 26.24 -23.71 49.00
CA ARG A 122 26.28 -24.95 49.77
C ARG A 122 25.57 -26.05 48.94
N PRO A 123 26.13 -27.26 48.77
CA PRO A 123 25.53 -28.28 47.92
C PRO A 123 24.29 -28.87 48.60
N ALA A 124 23.19 -28.91 47.85
CA ALA A 124 22.02 -29.71 48.14
C ALA A 124 22.04 -30.91 47.18
N ASP A 125 22.65 -32.01 47.63
CA ASP A 125 22.18 -33.33 47.26
C ASP A 125 20.82 -33.50 47.95
N ASP A 126 19.74 -33.59 47.16
CA ASP A 126 18.70 -34.60 47.33
C ASP A 126 17.55 -34.37 46.34
N GLN A 127 17.05 -35.51 45.85
CA GLN A 127 15.79 -35.74 45.14
C GLN A 127 15.80 -35.60 43.62
N ALA A 128 16.41 -36.64 43.05
CA ALA A 128 15.90 -37.34 41.89
C ALA A 128 14.40 -37.72 42.01
N ALA A 129 13.76 -37.74 40.84
CA ALA A 129 12.65 -38.59 40.44
C ALA A 129 11.27 -38.36 41.09
N ALA A 130 10.32 -37.84 40.30
CA ALA A 130 9.30 -38.70 39.72
C ALA A 130 8.49 -37.95 38.66
N THR A 131 8.54 -38.50 37.47
CA THR A 131 7.82 -38.16 36.26
C THR A 131 6.41 -38.76 36.30
N THR A 132 5.50 -38.14 35.56
CA THR A 132 4.53 -38.75 34.62
C THR A 132 3.05 -38.58 34.96
N ASP A 133 2.41 -37.96 33.98
CA ASP A 133 1.00 -37.80 33.68
C ASP A 133 0.38 -39.08 33.07
N ALA A 134 -0.95 -39.13 33.08
CA ALA A 134 -1.85 -39.93 32.24
C ALA A 134 -2.14 -41.41 32.61
N GLY A 135 -3.32 -41.59 33.23
CA GLY A 135 -4.44 -42.27 32.55
C GLY A 135 -4.67 -43.76 32.84
N ALA A 136 -5.79 -44.09 33.50
CA ALA A 136 -6.58 -45.31 33.28
C ALA A 136 -7.88 -45.29 34.12
N VAL A 137 -9.01 -45.54 33.46
CA VAL A 137 -10.35 -45.82 34.03
C VAL A 137 -10.34 -47.19 34.75
N PRO A 138 -11.20 -47.46 35.75
CA PRO A 138 -12.42 -48.23 35.44
C PRO A 138 -13.66 -47.93 36.32
N SER A 139 -14.79 -48.43 35.81
CA SER A 139 -16.15 -48.50 36.36
C SER A 139 -16.31 -49.40 37.60
N VAL A 140 -17.57 -49.44 38.09
CA VAL A 140 -18.27 -50.38 39.02
C VAL A 140 -18.78 -49.60 40.25
N GLU A 141 -20.01 -49.09 40.23
CA GLU A 141 -21.28 -49.76 40.61
C GLU A 141 -21.43 -49.88 42.13
N GLU A 142 -22.32 -49.06 42.72
CA GLU A 142 -23.09 -49.47 43.90
C GLU A 142 -24.42 -48.72 43.99
N ASP A 143 -25.33 -49.43 44.63
CA ASP A 143 -26.78 -49.46 44.50
C ASP A 143 -27.47 -48.54 45.54
N GLY A 144 -28.75 -48.23 45.28
CA GLY A 144 -29.74 -47.95 46.33
C GLY A 144 -29.93 -46.50 46.80
N ALA A 145 -31.09 -45.91 46.46
CA ALA A 145 -32.23 -45.82 47.39
C ALA A 145 -33.18 -44.63 47.12
N ARG A 146 -34.46 -44.99 46.97
CA ARG A 146 -35.72 -44.24 47.18
C ARG A 146 -36.33 -43.43 46.04
#